data_AF-A0A7C5INZ0-F1
#
_entry.id   AF-A0A7C5INZ0-F1
#
_cell.length_a   1.000
_cell.length_b   1.000
_cell.length_c   1.000
_cell.angle_alpha   90.00
_cell.angle_beta   90.00
_cell.angle_gamma   90.00
#
_symmetry.space_group_name_H-M   'P 1'
#
loop_
_entity.id
_entity.type
_entity.pdbx_description
1 polymer ?
#
loop_
_entity_poly.entity_id
_entity_poly.type
_entity_poly.pdbx_seq_one_letter_code
_entity_poly.pdbx_strand_id
1 'polypeptide(L)'
;MKIFETQHIKNVVLLGTTKSGKTTLAETMMYEGGVLTRRGTIEEGNTASDYTDLEKEKGYSIYSALLHTVWRETKINIIDTPGNDNFIGEILAGIRAADAVILVLNGQHGVEIGTEIIWRYIKASGKPVILVANQMDHEKSSFENVLEQAKNRFGSAVIPMQFPYNEGPGFDTVVDLLKMTTYQFKQDGGKPDKIEIPEDVKEKANEWHNQLVEAAAENDDTLMEKYFEQGELNEDEMREGLRIGMMQNQIFPMFVISAKQNMGSGRMMGFVGNVCPSAADAPPSPTVDGKEIACKSDGPTSLFVWKNTVEAHLGDVTYFKVLSGNIAHSNDLINSRTENSERFGTLYIADGKKKHQIDSLNAGDLGIAVKLKDAKVNDSFYSKEEPIHFAPINFPAARLRTAVSAVSKNDEEKMNEALHHIAQTDPTLEVGYRAELKQTIISAQGEMHLANVRWLLSKHYK
;
A
#
# COMPACT_ATOMS: atom_id res chain seq x y z
N MET A 1 18.90 13.51 -1.78
CA MET A 1 18.15 12.42 -2.46
C MET A 1 17.65 12.94 -3.80
N LYS A 2 17.46 12.10 -4.83
CA LYS A 2 16.90 12.55 -6.12
C LYS A 2 15.43 12.98 -5.93
N ILE A 3 15.05 14.13 -6.49
CA ILE A 3 13.65 14.55 -6.61
C ILE A 3 13.08 13.92 -7.88
N PHE A 4 11.90 13.31 -7.77
CA PHE A 4 11.25 12.63 -8.90
C PHE A 4 10.13 13.48 -9.48
N GLU A 5 9.99 13.45 -10.80
CA GLU A 5 8.86 14.06 -11.49
C GLU A 5 7.60 13.22 -11.29
N THR A 6 6.42 13.85 -11.36
CA THR A 6 5.13 13.21 -11.07
C THR A 6 4.86 11.95 -11.91
N GLN A 7 5.30 11.94 -13.18
CA GLN A 7 5.19 10.78 -14.08
C GLN A 7 6.06 9.57 -13.67
N HIS A 8 7.13 9.81 -12.90
CA HIS A 8 8.07 8.80 -12.41
C HIS A 8 7.82 8.40 -10.95
N ILE A 9 6.64 8.72 -10.41
CA ILE A 9 6.23 8.34 -9.06
C ILE A 9 5.10 7.31 -9.16
N LYS A 10 5.27 6.19 -8.46
CA LYS A 10 4.24 5.15 -8.26
C LYS A 10 4.00 5.01 -6.77
N ASN A 11 2.76 5.14 -6.33
CA ASN A 11 2.39 4.90 -4.93
C ASN A 11 1.59 3.61 -4.85
N VAL A 12 2.13 2.59 -4.18
CA VAL A 12 1.47 1.30 -4.02
C VAL A 12 1.23 0.99 -2.56
N VAL A 13 0.06 0.43 -2.25
CA VAL A 13 -0.24 -0.13 -0.92
C VAL A 13 -0.26 -1.65 -1.00
N LEU A 14 0.45 -2.32 -0.08
CA LEU A 14 0.41 -3.77 0.05
C LEU A 14 -0.74 -4.14 0.99
N LEU A 15 -1.72 -4.87 0.46
CA LEU A 15 -2.89 -5.35 1.19
C LEU A 15 -2.97 -6.88 1.13
N GLY A 16 -3.71 -7.48 2.05
CA GLY A 16 -3.82 -8.94 2.16
C GLY A 16 -3.86 -9.42 3.61
N THR A 17 -4.18 -10.68 3.82
CA THR A 17 -4.39 -11.27 5.15
C THR A 17 -3.11 -11.36 5.98
N THR A 18 -3.28 -11.61 7.27
CA THR A 18 -2.16 -11.88 8.17
C THR A 18 -1.37 -13.08 7.64
N LYS A 19 -0.03 -12.97 7.59
CA LYS A 19 0.87 -14.00 7.01
C LYS A 19 0.75 -14.25 5.49
N SER A 20 0.09 -13.38 4.71
CA SER A 20 0.19 -13.45 3.24
C SER A 20 1.57 -13.05 2.69
N GLY A 21 2.44 -12.48 3.53
CA GLY A 21 3.83 -12.13 3.19
C GLY A 21 4.03 -10.70 2.66
N LYS A 22 3.13 -9.77 2.99
CA LYS A 22 3.23 -8.33 2.62
C LYS A 22 4.56 -7.71 3.05
N THR A 23 4.90 -7.81 4.34
CA THR A 23 6.15 -7.29 4.90
C THR A 23 7.39 -7.91 4.26
N THR A 24 7.38 -9.22 4.03
CA THR A 24 8.47 -9.90 3.31
C THR A 24 8.58 -9.43 1.85
N LEU A 25 7.46 -9.14 1.20
CA LEU A 25 7.44 -8.58 -0.15
C LEU A 25 7.99 -7.15 -0.16
N ALA A 26 7.58 -6.31 0.81
CA ALA A 26 8.10 -4.96 0.96
C ALA A 26 9.63 -4.95 1.13
N GLU A 27 10.14 -5.78 2.05
CA GLU A 27 11.59 -6.01 2.24
C GLU A 27 12.30 -6.40 0.95
N THR A 28 11.70 -7.32 0.19
CA THR A 28 12.27 -7.84 -1.06
C THR A 28 12.27 -6.76 -2.14
N MET A 29 11.22 -5.95 -2.25
CA MET A 29 11.15 -4.83 -3.19
C MET A 29 12.21 -3.75 -2.88
N MET A 30 12.45 -3.47 -1.60
CA MET A 30 13.49 -2.52 -1.18
C MET A 30 14.90 -3.06 -1.43
N TYR A 31 15.12 -4.36 -1.21
CA TYR A 31 16.40 -5.00 -1.50
C TYR A 31 16.71 -5.03 -2.99
N GLU A 32 15.76 -5.43 -3.82
CA GLU A 32 15.92 -5.47 -5.27
C GLU A 32 16.21 -4.08 -5.87
N GLY A 33 15.57 -3.02 -5.36
CA GLY A 33 15.88 -1.64 -5.78
C GLY A 33 17.11 -1.04 -5.10
N GLY A 34 17.86 -1.80 -4.31
CA GLY A 34 19.14 -1.40 -3.73
C GLY A 34 19.06 -0.45 -2.52
N VAL A 35 17.87 -0.24 -1.96
CA VAL A 35 17.70 0.55 -0.71
C VAL A 35 18.22 -0.23 0.49
N LEU A 36 17.99 -1.53 0.51
CA LEU A 36 18.53 -2.44 1.52
C LEU A 36 19.75 -3.20 0.96
N THR A 37 20.81 -3.28 1.75
CA THR A 37 21.97 -4.13 1.43
C THR A 37 21.75 -5.60 1.78
N ARG A 38 20.77 -5.89 2.65
CA ARG A 38 20.35 -7.23 3.06
C ARG A 38 18.86 -7.19 3.43
N ARG A 39 18.13 -8.25 3.09
CA ARG A 39 16.73 -8.44 3.49
C ARG A 39 16.62 -8.78 4.98
N GLY A 40 15.75 -8.08 5.70
CA GLY A 40 15.35 -8.45 7.05
C GLY A 40 14.30 -9.57 7.04
N THR A 41 14.04 -10.13 8.22
CA THR A 41 13.00 -11.12 8.46
C THR A 41 12.17 -10.76 9.68
N ILE A 42 10.91 -11.20 9.68
CA ILE A 42 9.98 -10.97 10.78
C ILE A 42 10.49 -11.74 12.02
N GLU A 43 11.02 -12.94 11.82
CA GLU A 43 11.55 -13.80 12.87
C GLU A 43 12.76 -13.20 13.59
N GLU A 44 13.62 -12.47 12.87
CA GLU A 44 14.76 -11.75 13.45
C GLU A 44 14.39 -10.37 13.99
N GLY A 45 13.14 -9.90 13.77
CA GLY A 45 12.66 -8.60 14.23
C GLY A 45 13.45 -7.42 13.65
N ASN A 46 13.96 -7.56 12.41
CA ASN A 46 14.88 -6.60 11.79
C ASN A 46 14.40 -6.08 10.42
N THR A 47 13.11 -6.28 10.08
CA THR A 47 12.50 -5.65 8.91
C THR A 47 12.43 -4.13 9.07
N ALA A 48 12.38 -3.42 7.94
CA ALA A 48 12.24 -1.99 7.84
C ALA A 48 10.82 -1.53 8.23
N SER A 49 9.76 -2.28 7.88
CA SER A 49 8.37 -1.89 8.18
C SER A 49 7.93 -2.16 9.62
N ASP A 50 8.14 -3.38 10.13
CA ASP A 50 7.71 -3.78 11.49
C ASP A 50 8.76 -3.37 12.54
N TYR A 51 9.01 -2.06 12.64
CA TYR A 51 10.12 -1.54 13.45
C TYR A 51 9.76 -1.22 14.91
N THR A 52 8.48 -1.24 15.27
CA THR A 52 8.04 -0.97 16.65
C THR A 52 8.31 -2.17 17.57
N ASP A 53 8.50 -1.91 18.87
CA ASP A 53 8.76 -2.98 19.83
C ASP A 53 7.58 -3.95 19.95
N LEU A 54 6.36 -3.45 19.80
CA LEU A 54 5.15 -4.27 19.84
C LEU A 54 5.06 -5.21 18.64
N GLU A 55 5.31 -4.72 17.42
CA GLU A 55 5.25 -5.56 16.22
C GLU A 55 6.31 -6.66 16.28
N LYS A 56 7.51 -6.36 16.79
CA LYS A 56 8.56 -7.36 17.05
C LYS A 56 8.16 -8.38 18.11
N GLU A 57 7.51 -7.95 19.20
CA GLU A 57 7.00 -8.84 20.24
C GLU A 57 5.89 -9.77 19.69
N LYS A 58 5.02 -9.25 18.83
CA LYS A 58 3.85 -9.97 18.31
C LYS A 58 4.09 -10.79 17.05
N GLY A 59 5.11 -10.44 16.25
CA GLY A 59 5.41 -11.09 14.99
C GLY A 59 4.39 -10.82 13.88
N TYR A 60 3.68 -9.70 13.95
CA TYR A 60 2.77 -9.21 12.89
C TYR A 60 2.67 -7.69 12.91
N SER A 61 2.44 -7.10 11.74
CA SER A 61 2.26 -5.65 11.55
C SER A 61 0.97 -5.15 12.21
N ILE A 62 1.07 -4.00 12.88
CA ILE A 62 -0.01 -3.29 13.56
C ILE A 62 -0.18 -1.90 12.98
N TYR A 63 0.92 -1.28 12.55
CA TYR A 63 0.94 0.03 11.94
C TYR A 63 1.28 -0.07 10.45
N SER A 64 0.75 0.83 9.63
CA SER A 64 1.25 0.96 8.26
C SER A 64 2.65 1.59 8.24
N ALA A 65 3.53 1.13 7.37
CA ALA A 65 4.87 1.70 7.20
C ALA A 65 5.03 2.30 5.81
N LEU A 66 5.52 3.53 5.74
CA LEU A 66 5.96 4.14 4.50
C LEU A 66 7.41 3.74 4.24
N LEU A 67 7.63 3.16 3.06
CA LEU A 67 8.91 2.72 2.53
C LEU A 67 9.07 3.28 1.13
N HIS A 68 10.31 3.29 0.63
CA HIS A 68 10.52 3.54 -0.80
C HIS A 68 11.50 2.56 -1.41
N THR A 69 11.43 2.47 -2.74
CA THR A 69 12.45 1.83 -3.56
C THR A 69 12.57 2.60 -4.88
N VAL A 70 13.72 2.47 -5.54
CA VAL A 70 13.93 3.03 -6.88
C VAL A 70 14.13 1.88 -7.83
N TRP A 71 13.21 1.73 -8.78
CA TRP A 71 13.29 0.70 -9.81
C TRP A 71 13.49 1.37 -11.16
N ARG A 72 14.72 1.26 -11.69
CA ARG A 72 15.16 2.00 -12.88
C ARG A 72 15.04 3.52 -12.65
N GLU A 73 14.20 4.21 -13.41
CA GLU A 73 14.01 5.66 -13.31
C GLU A 73 12.79 6.05 -12.45
N THR A 74 12.06 5.06 -11.94
CA THR A 74 10.79 5.24 -11.23
C THR A 74 10.97 5.07 -9.73
N LYS A 75 10.47 6.03 -8.96
CA LYS A 75 10.31 5.89 -7.51
C LYS A 75 9.02 5.13 -7.23
N ILE A 76 9.12 4.06 -6.45
CA ILE A 76 7.97 3.32 -5.95
C ILE A 76 7.90 3.56 -4.45
N ASN A 77 6.91 4.34 -4.01
CA ASN A 77 6.56 4.42 -2.59
C ASN A 77 5.69 3.21 -2.25
N ILE A 78 6.06 2.51 -1.18
CA ILE A 78 5.40 1.28 -0.73
C ILE A 78 4.80 1.58 0.64
N ILE A 79 3.50 1.34 0.78
CA ILE A 79 2.81 1.37 2.06
C ILE A 79 2.53 -0.08 2.47
N ASP A 80 3.36 -0.62 3.37
CA ASP A 80 3.09 -1.91 4.00
C ASP A 80 2.00 -1.73 5.05
N THR A 81 1.02 -2.63 5.12
CA THR A 81 -0.14 -2.48 6.02
C THR A 81 -0.40 -3.73 6.86
N PRO A 82 -1.09 -3.60 8.00
CA PRO A 82 -1.56 -4.74 8.77
C PRO A 82 -2.46 -5.68 7.97
N GLY A 83 -2.37 -6.98 8.25
CA GLY A 83 -3.23 -7.99 7.63
C GLY A 83 -4.49 -8.35 8.43
N ASN A 84 -4.77 -7.62 9.51
CA ASN A 84 -5.89 -7.88 10.40
C ASN A 84 -6.86 -6.69 10.39
N ASP A 85 -8.15 -6.96 10.27
CA ASP A 85 -9.18 -5.94 10.15
C ASP A 85 -9.48 -5.20 11.47
N ASN A 86 -8.94 -5.66 12.60
CA ASN A 86 -8.91 -4.87 13.84
C ASN A 86 -8.06 -3.59 13.69
N PHE A 87 -7.16 -3.51 12.71
CA PHE A 87 -6.35 -2.33 12.40
C PHE A 87 -6.79 -1.66 11.10
N ILE A 88 -8.10 -1.68 10.82
CA ILE A 88 -8.67 -1.14 9.56
C ILE A 88 -8.35 0.34 9.33
N GLY A 89 -8.10 1.12 10.38
CA GLY A 89 -7.67 2.52 10.26
C GLY A 89 -6.39 2.66 9.44
N GLU A 90 -5.40 1.82 9.71
CA GLU A 90 -4.11 1.80 8.99
C GLU A 90 -4.27 1.33 7.54
N ILE A 91 -5.16 0.37 7.29
CA ILE A 91 -5.49 -0.12 5.94
C ILE A 91 -6.13 0.99 5.10
N LEU A 92 -7.13 1.70 5.65
CA LEU A 92 -7.84 2.76 4.94
C LEU A 92 -6.95 3.99 4.70
N ALA A 93 -6.10 4.33 5.67
CA ALA A 93 -5.09 5.38 5.53
C ALA A 93 -4.11 5.06 4.40
N GLY A 94 -3.60 3.83 4.34
CA GLY A 94 -2.73 3.38 3.26
C GLY A 94 -3.42 3.36 1.89
N ILE A 95 -4.67 2.88 1.83
CA ILE A 95 -5.48 2.95 0.60
C ILE A 95 -5.61 4.39 0.16
N ARG A 96 -5.93 5.36 1.03
CA ARG A 96 -6.09 6.77 0.65
C ARG A 96 -4.82 7.36 0.05
N ALA A 97 -3.66 7.05 0.60
CA ALA A 97 -2.37 7.58 0.19
C ALA A 97 -1.83 6.98 -1.13
N ALA A 98 -2.06 5.69 -1.39
CA ALA A 98 -1.58 5.03 -2.60
C ALA A 98 -2.35 5.43 -3.87
N ASP A 99 -1.84 5.09 -5.05
CA ASP A 99 -2.55 5.23 -6.34
C ASP A 99 -2.98 3.88 -6.90
N ALA A 100 -2.26 2.81 -6.53
CA ALA A 100 -2.61 1.43 -6.88
C ALA A 100 -2.50 0.50 -5.66
N VAL A 101 -3.22 -0.62 -5.71
CA VAL A 101 -3.22 -1.66 -4.68
C VAL A 101 -2.46 -2.88 -5.20
N ILE A 102 -1.61 -3.44 -4.35
CA ILE A 102 -1.05 -4.78 -4.54
C ILE A 102 -1.71 -5.69 -3.49
N LEU A 103 -2.66 -6.52 -3.92
CA LEU A 103 -3.34 -7.48 -3.05
C LEU A 103 -2.59 -8.81 -3.06
N VAL A 104 -1.92 -9.10 -1.95
CA VAL A 104 -1.10 -10.29 -1.74
C VAL A 104 -1.96 -11.42 -1.20
N LEU A 105 -2.09 -12.48 -1.99
CA LEU A 105 -2.78 -13.73 -1.67
C LEU A 105 -1.76 -14.80 -1.27
N ASN A 106 -2.13 -15.60 -0.27
CA ASN A 106 -1.31 -16.73 0.15
C ASN A 106 -1.46 -17.89 -0.85
N GLY A 107 -0.36 -18.45 -1.36
CA GLY A 107 -0.38 -19.52 -2.36
C GLY A 107 -1.01 -20.83 -1.89
N GLN A 108 -1.08 -21.09 -0.58
CA GLN A 108 -1.77 -22.24 -0.01
C GLN A 108 -3.27 -21.96 0.21
N HIS A 109 -3.60 -20.78 0.76
CA HIS A 109 -4.96 -20.49 1.24
C HIS A 109 -5.82 -19.73 0.23
N GLY A 110 -5.22 -19.05 -0.75
CA GLY A 110 -5.91 -18.27 -1.76
C GLY A 110 -6.68 -17.08 -1.18
N VAL A 111 -7.98 -17.04 -1.43
CA VAL A 111 -8.89 -15.98 -0.99
C VAL A 111 -9.53 -16.38 0.34
N GLU A 112 -9.20 -15.65 1.40
CA GLU A 112 -9.74 -15.88 2.74
C GLU A 112 -10.80 -14.83 3.11
N ILE A 113 -11.52 -15.04 4.22
CA ILE A 113 -12.51 -14.09 4.74
C ILE A 113 -11.91 -12.69 4.94
N GLY A 114 -10.69 -12.61 5.47
CA GLY A 114 -9.99 -11.33 5.64
C GLY A 114 -9.70 -10.64 4.30
N THR A 115 -9.38 -11.42 3.26
CA THR A 115 -9.22 -10.92 1.89
C THR A 115 -10.52 -10.29 1.38
N GLU A 116 -11.67 -10.92 1.64
CA GLU A 116 -12.96 -10.37 1.25
C GLU A 116 -13.30 -9.06 1.95
N ILE A 117 -13.01 -8.97 3.25
CA ILE A 117 -13.22 -7.75 4.03
C ILE A 117 -12.42 -6.60 3.42
N ILE A 118 -11.13 -6.84 3.16
CA ILE A 118 -10.22 -5.88 2.53
C ILE A 118 -10.71 -5.53 1.11
N TRP A 119 -11.16 -6.51 0.33
CA TRP A 119 -11.65 -6.32 -1.03
C TRP A 119 -12.81 -5.33 -1.14
N ARG A 120 -13.72 -5.31 -0.15
CA ARG A 120 -14.81 -4.31 -0.12
C ARG A 120 -14.28 -2.88 -0.11
N TYR A 121 -13.21 -2.62 0.63
CA TYR A 121 -12.59 -1.31 0.71
C TYR A 121 -11.77 -0.98 -0.54
N ILE A 122 -11.09 -1.97 -1.12
CA ILE A 122 -10.41 -1.82 -2.42
C ILE A 122 -11.44 -1.41 -3.49
N LYS A 123 -12.53 -2.16 -3.63
CA LYS A 123 -13.60 -1.87 -4.59
C LYS A 123 -14.22 -0.49 -4.38
N ALA A 124 -14.47 -0.09 -3.13
CA ALA A 124 -15.00 1.23 -2.81
C ALA A 124 -14.03 2.37 -3.15
N SER A 125 -12.72 2.10 -3.16
CA SER A 125 -11.71 3.10 -3.52
C SER A 125 -11.58 3.34 -5.03
N GLY A 126 -12.05 2.39 -5.86
CA GLY A 126 -11.93 2.44 -7.31
C GLY A 126 -10.49 2.36 -7.84
N LYS A 127 -9.51 2.07 -6.99
CA LYS A 127 -8.09 2.10 -7.37
C LYS A 127 -7.69 0.86 -8.18
N PRO A 128 -6.81 1.02 -9.18
CA PRO A 128 -6.19 -0.09 -9.89
C PRO A 128 -5.59 -1.15 -8.96
N VAL A 129 -5.76 -2.42 -9.31
CA VAL A 129 -5.33 -3.55 -8.48
C VAL A 129 -4.40 -4.48 -9.23
N ILE A 130 -3.30 -4.86 -8.59
CA ILE A 130 -2.46 -6.01 -8.94
C ILE A 130 -2.71 -7.11 -7.92
N LEU A 131 -2.94 -8.34 -8.39
CA LEU A 131 -3.01 -9.52 -7.54
C LEU A 131 -1.65 -10.21 -7.52
N VAL A 132 -1.28 -10.75 -6.37
CA VAL A 132 -0.01 -11.47 -6.21
C VAL A 132 -0.25 -12.77 -5.46
N ALA A 133 -0.11 -13.92 -6.14
CA ALA A 133 0.02 -15.21 -5.49
C ALA A 133 1.46 -15.34 -4.96
N ASN A 134 1.61 -15.21 -3.64
CA ASN A 134 2.88 -15.29 -2.94
C ASN A 134 3.05 -16.66 -2.25
N GLN A 135 4.27 -16.95 -1.78
CA GLN A 135 4.61 -18.19 -1.07
C GLN A 135 4.41 -19.43 -1.95
N MET A 136 4.70 -19.31 -3.24
CA MET A 136 4.69 -20.44 -4.17
C MET A 136 5.79 -21.46 -3.90
N ASP A 137 6.73 -21.13 -3.00
CA ASP A 137 7.73 -22.03 -2.42
C ASP A 137 7.18 -22.94 -1.31
N HIS A 138 5.92 -22.78 -0.90
CA HIS A 138 5.31 -23.55 0.18
C HIS A 138 4.80 -24.91 -0.30
N GLU A 139 5.01 -26.00 0.46
CA GLU A 139 4.61 -27.38 0.10
C GLU A 139 3.15 -27.57 -0.34
N LYS A 140 2.27 -26.69 0.10
CA LYS A 140 0.83 -26.73 -0.20
C LYS A 140 0.38 -25.62 -1.17
N SER A 141 1.31 -24.94 -1.81
CA SER A 141 0.96 -23.91 -2.78
C SER A 141 0.24 -24.53 -3.99
N SER A 142 -0.76 -23.83 -4.51
CA SER A 142 -1.44 -24.19 -5.76
C SER A 142 -1.91 -22.94 -6.46
N PHE A 143 -1.21 -22.53 -7.52
CA PHE A 143 -1.53 -21.31 -8.25
C PHE A 143 -2.90 -21.40 -8.93
N GLU A 144 -3.23 -22.53 -9.55
CA GLU A 144 -4.51 -22.71 -10.23
C GLU A 144 -5.70 -22.57 -9.26
N ASN A 145 -5.58 -23.13 -8.05
CA ASN A 145 -6.59 -22.96 -7.01
C ASN A 145 -6.70 -21.49 -6.55
N VAL A 146 -5.58 -20.80 -6.36
CA VAL A 146 -5.60 -19.37 -6.01
C VAL A 146 -6.23 -18.54 -7.14
N LEU A 147 -5.90 -18.83 -8.40
CA LEU A 147 -6.45 -18.17 -9.58
C LEU A 147 -7.95 -18.40 -9.70
N GLU A 148 -8.41 -19.64 -9.51
CA GLU A 148 -9.83 -20.00 -9.54
C GLU A 148 -10.61 -19.25 -8.45
N GLN A 149 -10.11 -19.27 -7.21
CA GLN A 149 -10.72 -18.54 -6.10
C GLN A 149 -10.75 -17.03 -6.36
N ALA A 150 -9.66 -16.47 -6.89
CA ALA A 150 -9.59 -15.06 -7.26
C ALA A 150 -10.60 -14.70 -8.35
N LYS A 151 -10.72 -15.52 -9.41
CA LYS A 151 -11.72 -15.33 -10.47
C LYS A 151 -13.15 -15.42 -9.92
N ASN A 152 -13.42 -16.42 -9.08
CA ASN A 152 -14.73 -16.60 -8.45
C ASN A 152 -15.11 -15.41 -7.55
N ARG A 153 -14.13 -14.79 -6.87
CA ARG A 153 -14.40 -13.70 -5.93
C ARG A 153 -14.40 -12.31 -6.56
N PHE A 154 -13.43 -12.05 -7.43
CA PHE A 154 -13.12 -10.73 -7.98
C PHE A 154 -13.63 -10.56 -9.41
N GLY A 155 -14.04 -11.65 -10.07
CA GLY A 155 -14.63 -11.66 -11.41
C GLY A 155 -13.65 -12.10 -12.51
N SER A 156 -14.15 -12.12 -13.75
CA SER A 156 -13.38 -12.48 -14.95
C SER A 156 -12.24 -11.50 -15.25
N ALA A 157 -12.25 -10.31 -14.65
CA ALA A 157 -11.18 -9.32 -14.72
C ALA A 157 -9.83 -9.83 -14.20
N VAL A 158 -9.78 -10.94 -13.47
CA VAL A 158 -8.51 -11.53 -13.01
C VAL A 158 -7.78 -12.20 -14.18
N ILE A 159 -6.71 -11.56 -14.65
CA ILE A 159 -5.89 -12.01 -15.79
C ILE A 159 -4.51 -12.46 -15.30
N PRO A 160 -4.13 -13.74 -15.47
CA PRO A 160 -2.79 -14.20 -15.14
C PRO A 160 -1.77 -13.53 -16.08
N MET A 161 -0.76 -12.88 -15.51
CA MET A 161 0.39 -12.35 -16.27
C MET A 161 1.50 -13.38 -16.41
N GLN A 162 1.49 -14.37 -15.53
CA GLN A 162 2.46 -15.44 -15.45
C GLN A 162 1.88 -16.63 -14.70
N PHE A 163 2.52 -17.80 -14.83
CA PHE A 163 2.19 -18.99 -14.05
C PHE A 163 3.47 -19.75 -13.66
N PRO A 164 3.47 -20.48 -12.52
CA PRO A 164 4.61 -21.28 -12.12
C PRO A 164 4.79 -22.48 -13.06
N TYR A 165 6.03 -22.76 -13.47
CA TYR A 165 6.34 -24.06 -14.10
C TYR A 165 6.37 -25.17 -13.04
N ASN A 166 6.90 -24.84 -11.86
CA ASN A 166 6.97 -25.69 -10.69
C ASN A 166 6.49 -24.94 -9.45
N GLU A 167 5.96 -25.66 -8.48
CA GLU A 167 5.43 -25.14 -7.21
C GLU A 167 6.05 -25.90 -6.03
N GLY A 168 5.82 -25.42 -4.80
CA GLY A 168 6.35 -26.05 -3.59
C GLY A 168 7.83 -25.75 -3.36
N PRO A 169 8.54 -26.52 -2.51
CA PRO A 169 9.91 -26.23 -2.09
C PRO A 169 10.92 -26.11 -3.23
N GLY A 170 10.60 -26.64 -4.42
CA GLY A 170 11.41 -26.54 -5.62
C GLY A 170 11.11 -25.31 -6.48
N PHE A 171 10.14 -24.46 -6.14
CA PHE A 171 9.74 -23.29 -6.92
C PHE A 171 10.95 -22.43 -7.28
N ASP A 172 11.22 -22.33 -8.59
CA ASP A 172 12.30 -21.52 -9.14
C ASP A 172 12.03 -21.05 -10.57
N THR A 173 10.90 -21.41 -11.17
CA THR A 173 10.66 -21.18 -12.59
C THR A 173 9.25 -20.66 -12.84
N VAL A 174 9.16 -19.55 -13.60
CA VAL A 174 7.90 -18.87 -13.93
C VAL A 174 7.81 -18.64 -15.43
N VAL A 175 6.69 -19.01 -16.04
CA VAL A 175 6.38 -18.71 -17.44
C VAL A 175 5.66 -17.37 -17.52
N ASP A 176 6.24 -16.42 -18.25
CA ASP A 176 5.73 -15.06 -18.43
C ASP A 176 4.94 -14.97 -19.73
N LEU A 177 3.66 -14.62 -19.60
CA LEU A 177 2.71 -14.59 -20.71
C LEU A 177 2.77 -13.29 -21.48
N LEU A 178 3.36 -12.23 -20.92
CA LEU A 178 3.48 -10.94 -21.61
C LEU A 178 4.64 -10.95 -22.61
N LYS A 179 5.77 -11.55 -22.22
CA LYS A 179 6.99 -11.65 -23.06
C LYS A 179 7.16 -13.02 -23.71
N MET A 180 6.25 -13.96 -23.46
CA MET A 180 6.31 -15.33 -23.97
C MET A 180 7.69 -15.98 -23.78
N THR A 181 8.16 -15.97 -22.53
CA THR A 181 9.47 -16.51 -22.14
C THR A 181 9.38 -17.13 -20.74
N THR A 182 10.34 -17.98 -20.40
CA THR A 182 10.46 -18.55 -19.06
C THR A 182 11.57 -17.86 -18.30
N TYR A 183 11.28 -17.50 -17.05
CA TYR A 183 12.25 -17.00 -16.09
C TYR A 183 12.62 -18.10 -15.12
N GLN A 184 13.89 -18.49 -15.16
CA GLN A 184 14.47 -19.43 -14.20
C GLN A 184 15.31 -18.65 -13.19
N PHE A 185 14.97 -18.76 -11.92
CA PHE A 185 15.65 -18.12 -10.81
C PHE A 185 16.74 -19.03 -10.26
N LYS A 186 17.82 -18.41 -9.77
CA LYS A 186 18.84 -19.12 -9.00
C LYS A 186 18.33 -19.34 -7.58
N GLN A 187 18.98 -20.24 -6.85
CA GLN A 187 18.62 -20.57 -5.46
C GLN A 187 18.62 -19.36 -4.52
N ASP A 188 19.43 -18.34 -4.79
CA ASP A 188 19.50 -17.07 -4.06
C ASP A 188 18.49 -16.00 -4.56
N GLY A 189 17.72 -16.33 -5.59
CA GLY A 189 16.74 -15.45 -6.21
C GLY A 189 17.35 -14.30 -7.01
N GLY A 190 16.59 -13.22 -7.15
CA GLY A 190 16.98 -12.00 -7.84
C GLY A 190 16.79 -12.09 -9.35
N LYS A 191 17.82 -11.70 -10.11
CA LYS A 191 17.74 -11.63 -11.57
C LYS A 191 17.68 -13.05 -12.18
N PRO A 192 16.59 -13.40 -12.89
CA PRO A 192 16.45 -14.70 -13.52
C PRO A 192 17.22 -14.79 -14.84
N ASP A 193 17.54 -16.01 -15.24
CA ASP A 193 17.92 -16.36 -16.60
C ASP A 193 16.66 -16.50 -17.47
N LYS A 194 16.76 -16.08 -18.74
CA LYS A 194 15.67 -16.19 -19.71
C LYS A 194 15.89 -17.41 -20.58
N ILE A 195 14.91 -18.30 -20.62
CA ILE A 195 14.91 -19.50 -21.46
C ILE A 195 13.62 -19.58 -22.27
N GLU A 196 13.60 -20.49 -23.24
CA GLU A 196 12.39 -20.78 -24.02
C GLU A 196 11.30 -21.43 -23.14
N ILE A 197 10.05 -21.33 -23.57
CA ILE A 197 8.94 -21.99 -22.89
C ILE A 197 9.08 -23.51 -23.06
N PRO A 198 9.12 -24.29 -21.97
CA PRO A 198 9.16 -25.75 -22.06
C PRO A 198 7.99 -26.32 -22.88
N GLU A 199 8.28 -27.30 -23.74
CA GLU A 199 7.30 -27.83 -24.70
C GLU A 199 6.06 -28.46 -24.03
N ASP A 200 6.20 -28.98 -22.81
CA ASP A 200 5.11 -29.54 -22.00
C ASP A 200 4.08 -28.51 -21.52
N VAL A 201 4.45 -27.23 -21.46
CA VAL A 201 3.54 -26.14 -21.03
C VAL A 201 3.28 -25.10 -22.13
N LYS A 202 3.87 -25.28 -23.32
CA LYS A 202 3.80 -24.32 -24.42
C LYS A 202 2.38 -24.10 -24.94
N GLU A 203 1.59 -25.15 -25.05
CA GLU A 203 0.19 -25.05 -25.48
C GLU A 203 -0.64 -24.21 -24.49
N LYS A 204 -0.53 -24.51 -23.18
CA LYS A 204 -1.15 -23.73 -22.11
C LYS A 204 -0.70 -22.27 -22.12
N ALA A 205 0.61 -22.03 -22.32
CA ALA A 205 1.15 -20.67 -22.39
C ALA A 205 0.56 -19.88 -23.56
N ASN A 206 0.45 -20.48 -24.75
CA ASN A 206 -0.17 -19.84 -25.91
C ASN A 206 -1.66 -19.55 -25.69
N GLU A 207 -2.40 -20.48 -25.08
CA GLU A 207 -3.81 -20.28 -24.75
C GLU A 207 -4.00 -19.08 -23.80
N TRP A 208 -3.24 -19.04 -22.71
CA TRP A 208 -3.36 -17.96 -21.72
C TRP A 208 -2.79 -16.64 -22.22
N HIS A 209 -1.81 -16.67 -23.10
CA HIS A 209 -1.33 -15.49 -23.80
C HIS A 209 -2.42 -14.88 -24.68
N ASN A 210 -3.13 -15.69 -25.47
CA ASN A 210 -4.21 -15.20 -26.31
C ASN A 210 -5.33 -14.56 -25.48
N GLN A 211 -5.70 -15.18 -24.34
CA GLN A 211 -6.66 -14.59 -23.39
C GLN A 211 -6.17 -13.25 -22.82
N LEU A 212 -4.87 -13.12 -22.56
CA LEU A 212 -4.26 -11.90 -22.06
C LEU A 212 -4.21 -10.80 -23.15
N VAL A 213 -3.95 -11.15 -24.41
CA VAL A 213 -3.99 -10.23 -25.55
C VAL A 213 -5.42 -9.75 -25.81
N GLU A 214 -6.38 -10.66 -25.81
CA GLU A 214 -7.81 -10.35 -25.95
C GLU A 214 -8.27 -9.38 -24.85
N ALA A 215 -7.97 -9.69 -23.59
CA ALA A 215 -8.31 -8.81 -22.47
C ALA A 215 -7.67 -7.42 -22.61
N ALA A 216 -6.41 -7.32 -23.05
CA ALA A 216 -5.76 -6.04 -23.28
C ALA A 216 -6.41 -5.24 -24.42
N ALA A 217 -6.86 -5.91 -25.49
CA ALA A 217 -7.53 -5.28 -26.62
C ALA A 217 -8.94 -4.78 -26.29
N GLU A 218 -9.69 -5.51 -25.45
CA GLU A 218 -11.10 -5.22 -25.12
C GLU A 218 -11.36 -3.84 -24.49
N ASN A 219 -10.32 -3.21 -23.95
CA ASN A 219 -10.41 -1.96 -23.19
C ASN A 219 -10.25 -0.70 -24.04
N ASP A 220 -9.95 -0.83 -25.34
CA ASP A 220 -9.81 0.28 -26.28
C ASP A 220 -10.24 -0.14 -27.70
N ASP A 221 -11.17 0.61 -28.30
CA ASP A 221 -11.73 0.28 -29.62
C ASP A 221 -10.65 0.19 -30.71
N THR A 222 -9.60 1.01 -30.63
CA THR A 222 -8.49 1.01 -31.61
C THR A 222 -7.63 -0.24 -31.46
N LEU A 223 -7.37 -0.68 -30.23
CA LEU A 223 -6.65 -1.93 -29.96
C LEU A 223 -7.48 -3.14 -30.37
N MET A 224 -8.80 -3.12 -30.15
CA MET A 224 -9.71 -4.17 -30.56
C MET A 224 -9.75 -4.33 -32.10
N GLU A 225 -9.86 -3.24 -32.84
CA GLU A 225 -9.80 -3.27 -34.31
C GLU A 225 -8.48 -3.87 -34.82
N LYS A 226 -7.33 -3.43 -34.28
CA LYS A 226 -6.02 -3.99 -34.64
C LYS A 226 -5.93 -5.48 -34.35
N TYR A 227 -6.43 -5.92 -33.20
CA TYR A 227 -6.43 -7.33 -32.83
C TYR A 227 -7.28 -8.16 -33.80
N PHE A 228 -8.45 -7.69 -34.23
CA PHE A 228 -9.26 -8.39 -35.22
C PHE A 228 -8.62 -8.45 -36.62
N GLU A 229 -7.86 -7.42 -37.00
CA GLU A 229 -7.16 -7.39 -38.30
C GLU A 229 -5.90 -8.26 -38.32
N GLN A 230 -5.09 -8.21 -37.26
CA GLN A 230 -3.73 -8.75 -37.23
C GLN A 230 -3.60 -10.03 -36.38
N GLY A 231 -4.52 -10.26 -35.45
CA GLY A 231 -4.49 -11.38 -34.51
C GLY A 231 -3.50 -11.23 -33.35
N GLU A 232 -2.75 -10.13 -33.27
CA GLU A 232 -1.77 -9.86 -32.22
C GLU A 232 -1.67 -8.36 -31.89
N LEU A 233 -1.10 -8.04 -30.74
CA LEU A 233 -0.74 -6.68 -30.31
C LEU A 233 0.75 -6.63 -29.98
N ASN A 234 1.41 -5.53 -30.33
CA ASN A 234 2.80 -5.35 -29.95
C ASN A 234 2.97 -5.01 -28.46
N GLU A 235 4.20 -4.99 -27.95
CA GLU A 235 4.45 -4.80 -26.50
C GLU A 235 3.95 -3.45 -25.97
N ASP A 236 4.01 -2.37 -26.76
CA ASP A 236 3.55 -1.04 -26.33
C ASP A 236 2.02 -0.96 -26.33
N GLU A 237 1.37 -1.56 -27.33
CA GLU A 237 -0.09 -1.69 -27.41
C GLU A 237 -0.65 -2.53 -26.26
N MET A 238 0.00 -3.66 -25.95
CA MET A 238 -0.33 -4.49 -24.80
C MET A 238 -0.22 -3.73 -23.48
N ARG A 239 0.86 -2.97 -23.28
CA ARG A 239 1.03 -2.15 -22.07
C ARG A 239 -0.08 -1.10 -21.94
N GLU A 240 -0.44 -0.45 -23.04
CA GLU A 240 -1.48 0.58 -23.03
C GLU A 240 -2.86 -0.01 -22.74
N GLY A 241 -3.23 -1.10 -23.41
CA GLY A 241 -4.50 -1.80 -23.15
C GLY A 241 -4.61 -2.29 -21.70
N LEU A 242 -3.53 -2.87 -21.17
CA LEU A 242 -3.45 -3.26 -19.76
C LEU A 242 -3.58 -2.05 -18.81
N ARG A 243 -2.92 -0.93 -19.12
CA ARG A 243 -3.00 0.29 -18.31
C ARG A 243 -4.43 0.85 -18.28
N ILE A 244 -5.09 0.94 -19.42
CA ILE A 244 -6.48 1.40 -19.53
C ILE A 244 -7.41 0.46 -18.75
N GLY A 245 -7.31 -0.85 -18.97
CA GLY A 245 -8.15 -1.83 -18.28
C GLY A 245 -7.94 -1.85 -16.76
N MET A 246 -6.71 -1.61 -16.30
CA MET A 246 -6.42 -1.44 -14.87
C MET A 246 -7.08 -0.18 -14.29
N MET A 247 -7.01 0.95 -15.00
CA MET A 247 -7.64 2.20 -14.55
C MET A 247 -9.17 2.10 -14.49
N GLN A 248 -9.77 1.27 -15.36
CA GLN A 248 -11.20 1.03 -15.40
C GLN A 248 -11.67 -0.12 -14.48
N ASN A 249 -10.75 -0.79 -13.77
CA ASN A 249 -11.01 -2.00 -12.98
C ASN A 249 -11.64 -3.15 -13.79
N GLN A 250 -11.29 -3.25 -15.07
CA GLN A 250 -11.67 -4.34 -15.97
C GLN A 250 -10.56 -5.39 -16.10
N ILE A 251 -9.33 -5.05 -15.71
CA ILE A 251 -8.20 -5.97 -15.64
C ILE A 251 -7.55 -5.89 -14.25
N PHE A 252 -7.37 -7.04 -13.62
CA PHE A 252 -6.61 -7.26 -12.40
C PHE A 252 -5.44 -8.20 -12.72
N PRO A 253 -4.25 -7.66 -13.07
CA PRO A 253 -3.07 -8.46 -13.39
C PRO A 253 -2.66 -9.33 -12.21
N MET A 254 -2.49 -10.64 -12.42
CA MET A 254 -2.07 -11.57 -11.39
C MET A 254 -0.64 -12.07 -11.61
N PHE A 255 0.22 -11.82 -10.62
CA PHE A 255 1.60 -12.26 -10.58
C PHE A 255 1.80 -13.42 -9.60
N VAL A 256 2.88 -14.16 -9.80
CA VAL A 256 3.29 -15.37 -9.08
C VAL A 256 4.69 -15.16 -8.51
N ILE A 257 4.86 -15.23 -7.20
CA ILE A 257 6.15 -14.93 -6.58
C ILE A 257 6.46 -15.86 -5.41
N SER A 258 7.75 -15.93 -5.08
CA SER A 258 8.21 -16.19 -3.72
C SER A 258 8.95 -14.96 -3.21
N ALA A 259 8.27 -14.13 -2.41
CA ALA A 259 8.93 -13.00 -1.76
C ALA A 259 10.07 -13.48 -0.87
N LYS A 260 9.88 -14.59 -0.14
CA LYS A 260 10.89 -15.16 0.75
C LYS A 260 12.18 -15.54 0.00
N GLN A 261 12.05 -16.18 -1.16
CA GLN A 261 13.21 -16.58 -1.96
C GLN A 261 13.68 -15.51 -2.96
N ASN A 262 13.08 -14.31 -2.95
CA ASN A 262 13.37 -13.25 -3.93
C ASN A 262 13.15 -13.69 -5.38
N MET A 263 12.05 -14.38 -5.66
CA MET A 263 11.74 -14.90 -6.98
C MET A 263 10.46 -14.25 -7.49
N GLY A 264 10.54 -13.58 -8.65
CA GLY A 264 9.40 -12.91 -9.31
C GLY A 264 9.14 -11.46 -8.91
N SER A 265 9.60 -10.99 -7.74
CA SER A 265 9.35 -9.62 -7.26
C SER A 265 9.84 -8.54 -8.23
N GLY A 266 11.04 -8.70 -8.83
CA GLY A 266 11.56 -7.76 -9.82
C GLY A 266 10.73 -7.67 -11.11
N ARG A 267 10.06 -8.75 -11.53
CA ARG A 267 9.14 -8.74 -12.69
C ARG A 267 7.90 -7.91 -12.38
N MET A 268 7.30 -8.15 -11.21
CA MET A 268 6.16 -7.36 -10.72
C MET A 268 6.53 -5.87 -10.59
N MET A 269 7.69 -5.52 -10.01
CA MET A 269 8.14 -4.12 -9.94
C MET A 269 8.38 -3.51 -11.32
N GLY A 270 8.87 -4.29 -12.28
CA GLY A 270 8.96 -3.88 -13.67
C GLY A 270 7.59 -3.55 -14.28
N PHE A 271 6.56 -4.33 -13.94
CA PHE A 271 5.18 -4.06 -14.34
C PHE A 271 4.62 -2.81 -13.66
N VAL A 272 4.84 -2.64 -12.35
CA VAL A 272 4.46 -1.43 -11.61
C VAL A 272 5.08 -0.17 -12.24
N GLY A 273 6.35 -0.24 -12.62
CA GLY A 273 7.03 0.88 -13.27
C GLY A 273 6.48 1.23 -14.65
N ASN A 274 6.17 0.23 -15.47
CA ASN A 274 5.87 0.42 -16.89
C ASN A 274 4.39 0.48 -17.25
N VAL A 275 3.51 -0.14 -16.44
CA VAL A 275 2.09 -0.35 -16.80
C VAL A 275 1.13 0.27 -15.79
N CYS A 276 1.43 0.19 -14.48
CA CYS A 276 0.55 0.85 -13.51
C CYS A 276 0.50 2.36 -13.74
N PRO A 277 -0.64 3.03 -13.46
CA PRO A 277 -0.72 4.48 -13.59
C PRO A 277 0.33 5.16 -12.70
N SER A 278 0.93 6.23 -13.22
CA SER A 278 1.75 7.14 -12.42
C SER A 278 0.87 7.98 -11.50
N ALA A 279 1.49 8.71 -10.58
CA ALA A 279 0.77 9.71 -9.81
C ALA A 279 0.13 10.79 -10.72
N ALA A 280 0.68 11.04 -11.92
CA ALA A 280 0.08 11.96 -12.90
C ALA A 280 -1.20 11.40 -13.53
N ASP A 281 -1.30 10.08 -13.65
CA ASP A 281 -2.44 9.38 -14.21
C ASP A 281 -3.52 9.04 -13.15
N ALA A 282 -3.23 9.35 -11.87
CA ALA A 282 -4.16 9.10 -10.79
C ALA A 282 -5.45 9.92 -10.99
N PRO A 283 -6.63 9.35 -10.70
CA PRO A 283 -7.87 10.11 -10.71
C PRO A 283 -7.75 11.38 -9.86
N PRO A 284 -8.34 12.51 -10.30
CA PRO A 284 -8.34 13.74 -9.52
C PRO A 284 -8.81 13.53 -8.09
N SER A 285 -8.17 14.21 -7.14
CA SER A 285 -8.55 14.10 -5.74
C SER A 285 -9.81 14.93 -5.46
N PRO A 286 -10.88 14.32 -4.91
CA PRO A 286 -12.09 15.03 -4.58
C PRO A 286 -11.91 15.89 -3.33
N THR A 287 -12.63 17.00 -3.31
CA THR A 287 -12.73 17.95 -2.20
C THR A 287 -14.10 17.84 -1.52
N VAL A 288 -14.23 18.41 -0.33
CA VAL A 288 -15.49 18.42 0.43
C VAL A 288 -16.58 19.21 -0.30
N ASP A 289 -16.23 20.25 -1.06
CA ASP A 289 -17.14 21.05 -1.88
C ASP A 289 -17.41 20.46 -3.27
N GLY A 290 -16.90 19.25 -3.56
CA GLY A 290 -17.18 18.52 -4.81
C GLY A 290 -16.33 18.94 -6.01
N LYS A 291 -15.31 19.77 -5.82
CA LYS A 291 -14.27 20.01 -6.83
C LYS A 291 -13.31 18.84 -6.93
N GLU A 292 -12.69 18.71 -8.08
CA GLU A 292 -11.70 17.70 -8.40
C GLU A 292 -10.35 18.34 -8.72
N ILE A 293 -9.29 17.84 -8.10
CA ILE A 293 -7.96 18.45 -8.15
C ILE A 293 -7.00 17.45 -8.76
N ALA A 294 -6.55 17.77 -9.97
CA ALA A 294 -5.60 16.94 -10.70
C ALA A 294 -4.20 16.99 -10.06
N CYS A 295 -3.51 15.85 -10.09
CA CYS A 295 -2.16 15.74 -9.57
C CYS A 295 -1.14 16.38 -10.53
N LYS A 296 -0.87 17.67 -10.36
CA LYS A 296 0.04 18.44 -11.22
C LYS A 296 1.10 19.17 -10.41
N SER A 297 2.35 19.13 -10.85
CA SER A 297 3.48 19.76 -10.17
C SER A 297 3.55 21.27 -10.33
N ASP A 298 2.91 21.83 -11.35
CA ASP A 298 2.87 23.27 -11.66
C ASP A 298 1.65 24.00 -11.06
N GLY A 299 0.77 23.28 -10.37
CA GLY A 299 -0.39 23.85 -9.69
C GLY A 299 -0.08 24.49 -8.32
N PRO A 300 -1.07 25.14 -7.68
CA PRO A 300 -0.96 25.60 -6.30
C PRO A 300 -0.62 24.45 -5.34
N THR A 301 0.19 24.73 -4.33
CA THR A 301 0.67 23.68 -3.42
C THR A 301 -0.43 23.25 -2.48
N SER A 302 -0.77 21.97 -2.50
CA SER A 302 -1.71 21.38 -1.56
C SER A 302 -1.34 19.94 -1.23
N LEU A 303 -1.60 19.55 0.02
CA LEU A 303 -1.30 18.21 0.52
C LEU A 303 -2.38 17.70 1.45
N PHE A 304 -2.42 16.39 1.63
CA PHE A 304 -3.37 15.69 2.49
C PHE A 304 -2.63 14.84 3.53
N VAL A 305 -2.98 15.01 4.79
CA VAL A 305 -2.45 14.21 5.90
C VAL A 305 -3.22 12.91 6.02
N TRP A 306 -2.53 11.79 5.77
CA TRP A 306 -3.14 10.47 5.79
C TRP A 306 -2.78 9.66 7.04
N LYS A 307 -1.70 10.03 7.75
CA LYS A 307 -1.28 9.33 8.96
C LYS A 307 -0.49 10.26 9.88
N ASN A 308 -0.67 10.09 11.19
CA ASN A 308 0.15 10.72 12.22
C ASN A 308 0.67 9.67 13.19
N THR A 309 1.89 9.86 13.67
CA THR A 309 2.49 9.02 14.72
C THR A 309 3.31 9.87 15.67
N VAL A 310 3.69 9.31 16.82
CA VAL A 310 4.57 9.97 17.77
C VAL A 310 5.82 9.13 17.95
N GLU A 311 6.98 9.74 17.76
CA GLU A 311 8.28 9.07 17.89
C GLU A 311 9.13 9.71 19.00
N ALA A 312 9.79 8.87 19.80
CA ALA A 312 10.51 9.29 21.00
C ALA A 312 11.56 10.40 20.77
N HIS A 313 12.18 10.45 19.59
CA HIS A 313 13.22 11.44 19.26
C HIS A 313 12.72 12.62 18.40
N LEU A 314 11.58 12.47 17.73
CA LEU A 314 11.09 13.44 16.76
C LEU A 314 9.81 14.18 17.22
N GLY A 315 9.10 13.64 18.22
CA GLY A 315 7.78 14.11 18.62
C GLY A 315 6.73 13.70 17.60
N ASP A 316 5.82 14.62 17.28
CA ASP A 316 4.79 14.41 16.28
C ASP A 316 5.39 14.30 14.87
N VAL A 317 5.01 13.22 14.19
CA VAL A 317 5.44 12.85 12.84
C VAL A 317 4.18 12.75 11.98
N THR A 318 4.09 13.65 10.99
CA THR A 318 2.94 13.78 10.10
C THR A 318 3.30 13.25 8.72
N TYR A 319 2.55 12.25 8.25
CA TYR A 319 2.69 11.66 6.94
C TYR A 319 1.64 12.28 6.00
N PHE A 320 2.11 12.75 4.85
CA PHE A 320 1.27 13.41 3.87
C PHE A 320 1.53 12.93 2.45
N LYS A 321 0.56 13.21 1.58
CA LYS A 321 0.71 13.15 0.12
C LYS A 321 0.60 14.54 -0.46
N VAL A 322 1.53 14.94 -1.31
CA VAL A 322 1.40 16.17 -2.11
C VAL A 322 0.39 15.90 -3.22
N LEU A 323 -0.72 16.63 -3.25
CA LEU A 323 -1.78 16.41 -4.23
C LEU A 323 -1.73 17.40 -5.39
N SER A 324 -1.14 18.58 -5.20
CA SER A 324 -0.84 19.55 -6.26
C SER A 324 0.36 20.40 -5.86
N GLY A 325 1.07 20.92 -6.85
CA GLY A 325 2.24 21.78 -6.70
C GLY A 325 3.48 21.05 -6.21
N ASN A 326 4.27 21.75 -5.38
CA ASN A 326 5.50 21.25 -4.78
C ASN A 326 5.63 21.77 -3.35
N ILE A 327 6.04 20.90 -2.44
CA ILE A 327 6.42 21.30 -1.08
C ILE A 327 7.93 21.24 -0.94
N ALA A 328 8.52 22.31 -0.43
CA ALA A 328 9.93 22.44 -0.12
C ALA A 328 10.11 22.81 1.36
N HIS A 329 11.34 22.64 1.83
CA HIS A 329 11.74 23.14 3.15
C HIS A 329 11.33 24.62 3.29
N SER A 330 10.79 24.97 4.46
CA SER A 330 10.42 26.33 4.80
C SER A 330 9.24 26.92 4.01
N ASN A 331 8.38 26.10 3.41
CA ASN A 331 7.08 26.60 2.97
C ASN A 331 6.13 26.85 4.15
N ASP A 332 5.28 27.87 4.01
CA ASP A 332 4.15 28.13 4.90
C ASP A 332 2.87 27.69 4.19
N LEU A 333 2.15 26.74 4.79
CA LEU A 333 0.84 26.31 4.32
C LEU A 333 -0.21 26.56 5.40
N ILE A 334 -1.46 26.73 4.98
CA ILE A 334 -2.60 26.91 5.88
C ILE A 334 -3.27 25.55 6.09
N ASN A 335 -3.52 25.21 7.35
CA ASN A 335 -4.30 24.02 7.72
C ASN A 335 -5.79 24.30 7.49
N SER A 336 -6.43 23.49 6.67
CA SER A 336 -7.82 23.63 6.25
C SER A 336 -8.87 23.41 7.36
N ARG A 337 -8.47 22.98 8.55
CA ARG A 337 -9.37 22.78 9.68
C ARG A 337 -9.25 23.91 10.70
N THR A 338 -8.03 24.38 10.95
CA THR A 338 -7.77 25.41 11.96
C THR A 338 -7.63 26.81 11.37
N GLU A 339 -7.47 26.92 10.05
CA GLU A 339 -7.13 28.15 9.32
C GLU A 339 -5.82 28.80 9.80
N ASN A 340 -4.99 28.05 10.54
CA ASN A 340 -3.70 28.50 11.00
C ASN A 340 -2.62 28.23 9.94
N SER A 341 -1.71 29.18 9.79
CA SER A 341 -0.49 29.00 8.99
C SER A 341 0.52 28.16 9.78
N GLU A 342 1.02 27.09 9.17
CA GLU A 342 2.06 26.23 9.72
C GLU A 342 3.29 26.21 8.80
N ARG A 343 4.47 26.34 9.41
CA ARG A 343 5.76 26.32 8.73
C ARG A 343 6.24 24.87 8.58
N PHE A 344 6.35 24.39 7.36
CA PHE A 344 6.96 23.09 7.08
C PHE A 344 8.48 23.21 7.20
N GLY A 345 9.03 22.68 8.30
CA GLY A 345 10.46 22.65 8.56
C GLY A 345 11.17 21.58 7.73
N THR A 346 11.81 20.62 8.39
CA THR A 346 12.50 19.53 7.71
C THR A 346 11.51 18.51 7.14
N LEU A 347 11.69 18.20 5.86
CA LEU A 347 10.94 17.17 5.15
C LEU A 347 11.76 15.88 5.08
N TYR A 348 11.07 14.75 5.15
CA TYR A 348 11.66 13.43 5.02
C TYR A 348 10.86 12.54 4.08
N ILE A 349 11.53 11.56 3.51
CA ILE A 349 10.93 10.29 3.11
C ILE A 349 11.33 9.22 4.14
N ALA A 350 10.60 8.11 4.19
CA ALA A 350 10.87 7.04 5.15
C ALA A 350 11.15 5.70 4.48
N ASP A 351 11.98 4.94 5.20
CA ASP A 351 12.19 3.50 5.09
C ASP A 351 11.89 2.90 6.46
N GLY A 352 10.62 3.06 6.85
CA GLY A 352 10.09 2.75 8.16
C GLY A 352 10.79 3.58 9.24
N LYS A 353 11.61 2.93 10.08
CA LYS A 353 12.34 3.64 11.14
C LYS A 353 13.34 4.66 10.60
N LYS A 354 13.97 4.39 9.46
CA LYS A 354 14.98 5.29 8.87
C LYS A 354 14.27 6.40 8.11
N LYS A 355 14.71 7.64 8.32
CA LYS A 355 14.20 8.82 7.63
C LYS A 355 15.34 9.48 6.85
N HIS A 356 15.07 9.80 5.60
CA HIS A 356 16.02 10.46 4.73
C HIS A 356 15.52 11.88 4.47
N GLN A 357 16.29 12.86 4.91
CA GLN A 357 15.97 14.26 4.67
C GLN A 357 15.96 14.54 3.16
N ILE A 358 14.97 15.32 2.73
CA ILE A 358 14.80 15.75 1.34
C ILE A 358 14.48 17.25 1.30
N ASP A 359 14.90 17.92 0.24
CA ASP A 359 14.74 19.37 0.10
C ASP A 359 13.32 19.74 -0.37
N SER A 360 12.73 18.90 -1.23
CA SER A 360 11.37 19.10 -1.74
C SER A 360 10.72 17.82 -2.26
N LEU A 361 9.40 17.82 -2.38
CA LEU A 361 8.56 16.78 -2.94
C LEU A 361 7.57 17.37 -3.95
N ASN A 362 7.45 16.74 -5.11
CA ASN A 362 6.49 17.13 -6.15
C ASN A 362 5.11 16.50 -5.89
N ALA A 363 4.08 17.06 -6.54
CA ALA A 363 2.76 16.45 -6.63
C ALA A 363 2.86 14.96 -6.97
N GLY A 364 2.12 14.16 -6.22
CA GLY A 364 2.12 12.71 -6.29
C GLY A 364 2.99 12.05 -5.24
N ASP A 365 4.03 12.71 -4.71
CA ASP A 365 4.95 12.06 -3.78
C ASP A 365 4.41 11.98 -2.34
N LEU A 366 4.94 11.02 -1.58
CA LEU A 366 4.67 10.80 -0.16
C LEU A 366 5.83 11.31 0.69
N GLY A 367 5.49 12.04 1.75
CA GLY A 367 6.47 12.70 2.61
C GLY A 367 6.08 12.72 4.07
N ILE A 368 7.05 13.14 4.87
CA ILE A 368 6.93 13.31 6.31
C ILE A 368 7.36 14.72 6.68
N ALA A 369 6.55 15.37 7.51
CA ALA A 369 6.91 16.56 8.26
C ALA A 369 6.92 16.23 9.76
N VAL A 370 7.72 16.97 10.52
CA VAL A 370 7.81 16.79 11.98
C VAL A 370 7.48 18.08 12.68
N LYS A 371 6.94 17.98 13.90
CA LYS A 371 6.64 19.12 14.78
C LYS A 371 5.66 20.14 14.17
N LEU A 372 4.72 19.67 13.36
CA LEU A 372 3.54 20.45 13.02
C LEU A 372 2.64 20.51 14.24
N LYS A 373 2.11 21.69 14.54
CA LYS A 373 1.46 21.96 15.83
C LYS A 373 0.02 21.44 15.84
N ASP A 374 -0.69 21.67 14.74
CA ASP A 374 -2.12 21.41 14.67
C ASP A 374 -2.48 20.28 13.71
N ALA A 375 -1.51 19.67 13.02
CA ALA A 375 -1.74 18.66 11.99
C ALA A 375 -2.39 17.38 12.55
N LYS A 376 -3.51 16.98 11.95
CA LYS A 376 -4.24 15.73 12.23
C LYS A 376 -4.49 14.91 10.98
N VAL A 377 -4.72 13.61 11.14
CA VAL A 377 -5.24 12.76 10.05
C VAL A 377 -6.52 13.39 9.48
N ASN A 378 -6.66 13.36 8.16
CA ASN A 378 -7.70 14.04 7.38
C ASN A 378 -7.56 15.56 7.21
N ASP A 379 -6.55 16.20 7.81
CA ASP A 379 -6.30 17.61 7.52
C ASP A 379 -5.76 17.78 6.10
N SER A 380 -6.19 18.87 5.44
CA SER A 380 -5.58 19.36 4.21
C SER A 380 -4.71 20.56 4.54
N PHE A 381 -3.61 20.72 3.81
CA PHE A 381 -2.82 21.95 3.85
C PHE A 381 -2.75 22.55 2.45
N TYR A 382 -2.79 23.87 2.37
CA TYR A 382 -2.80 24.59 1.11
C TYR A 382 -2.01 25.88 1.14
N SER A 383 -1.56 26.32 -0.02
CA SER A 383 -0.91 27.62 -0.20
C SER A 383 -1.96 28.74 -0.27
N LYS A 384 -1.60 29.96 0.17
CA LYS A 384 -2.54 31.08 0.35
C LYS A 384 -3.40 31.41 -0.86
N GLU A 385 -2.94 31.04 -2.05
CA GLU A 385 -3.58 31.30 -3.32
C GLU A 385 -4.86 30.49 -3.53
N GLU A 386 -4.94 29.27 -2.98
CA GLU A 386 -6.00 28.32 -3.31
C GLU A 386 -6.48 27.55 -2.06
N PRO A 387 -7.47 28.08 -1.31
CA PRO A 387 -8.08 27.37 -0.20
C PRO A 387 -8.71 26.04 -0.64
N ILE A 388 -8.34 24.95 0.05
CA ILE A 388 -8.77 23.60 -0.33
C ILE A 388 -9.02 22.72 0.88
N HIS A 389 -10.04 21.87 0.77
CA HIS A 389 -10.39 20.88 1.79
C HIS A 389 -10.64 19.56 1.06
N PHE A 390 -9.67 18.65 1.10
CA PHE A 390 -9.82 17.34 0.47
C PHE A 390 -10.84 16.48 1.21
N ALA A 391 -11.52 15.59 0.47
CA ALA A 391 -12.43 14.64 1.06
C ALA A 391 -11.69 13.76 2.10
N PRO A 392 -12.26 13.58 3.31
CA PRO A 392 -11.63 12.84 4.38
C PRO A 392 -11.68 11.33 4.12
N ILE A 393 -10.82 10.58 4.84
CA ILE A 393 -10.96 9.14 4.98
C ILE A 393 -12.20 8.85 5.83
N ASN A 394 -13.11 8.05 5.29
CA ASN A 394 -14.30 7.58 6.00
C ASN A 394 -13.96 6.32 6.82
N PHE A 395 -13.65 6.52 8.10
CA PHE A 395 -13.37 5.43 9.02
C PHE A 395 -14.66 4.72 9.47
N PRO A 396 -14.64 3.38 9.62
CA PRO A 396 -15.82 2.62 10.04
C PRO A 396 -16.14 2.84 11.51
N ALA A 397 -17.43 2.75 11.86
CA ALA A 397 -17.87 2.78 13.24
C ALA A 397 -17.21 1.66 14.07
N ALA A 398 -16.95 1.94 15.35
CA ALA A 398 -16.41 0.97 16.28
C ALA A 398 -17.33 -0.26 16.43
N ARG A 399 -16.71 -1.44 16.51
CA ARG A 399 -17.42 -2.73 16.59
C ARG A 399 -17.57 -3.23 18.02
N LEU A 400 -16.71 -2.75 18.92
CA LEU A 400 -16.66 -3.16 20.31
C LEU A 400 -16.51 -1.94 21.21
N ARG A 401 -17.13 -1.99 22.39
CA ARG A 401 -17.06 -0.94 23.41
C ARG A 401 -16.76 -1.56 24.77
N THR A 402 -15.87 -0.94 25.54
CA THR A 402 -15.55 -1.38 26.89
C THR A 402 -15.38 -0.18 27.83
N ALA A 403 -15.68 -0.39 29.11
CA ALA A 403 -15.34 0.58 30.14
C ALA A 403 -13.87 0.40 30.54
N VAL A 404 -13.20 1.51 30.83
CA VAL A 404 -11.83 1.52 31.36
C VAL A 404 -11.76 2.35 32.63
N SER A 405 -10.94 1.89 33.56
CA SER A 405 -10.65 2.57 34.81
C SER A 405 -9.20 2.31 35.18
N ALA A 406 -8.54 3.32 35.76
CA ALA A 406 -7.22 3.12 36.34
C ALA A 406 -7.31 2.28 37.62
N VAL A 407 -6.21 1.62 37.98
CA VAL A 407 -6.14 0.84 39.25
C VAL A 407 -6.19 1.78 40.46
N SER A 408 -5.61 2.97 40.33
CA SER A 408 -5.61 4.02 41.33
C SER A 408 -6.31 5.26 40.79
N LYS A 409 -7.04 5.97 41.65
CA LYS A 409 -7.67 7.26 41.28
C LYS A 409 -6.65 8.31 40.83
N ASN A 410 -5.41 8.25 41.34
CA ASN A 410 -4.35 9.19 40.97
C ASN A 410 -3.87 9.02 39.53
N ASP A 411 -4.15 7.86 38.91
CA ASP A 411 -3.73 7.54 37.55
C ASP A 411 -4.88 7.73 36.53
N GLU A 412 -6.10 8.08 36.98
CA GLU A 412 -7.22 8.30 36.06
C GLU A 412 -6.99 9.48 35.11
N GLU A 413 -6.47 10.61 35.62
CA GLU A 413 -6.19 11.79 34.78
C GLU A 413 -5.15 11.48 33.71
N LYS A 414 -4.04 10.84 34.10
CA LYS A 414 -2.97 10.41 33.18
C LYS A 414 -3.45 9.40 32.15
N MET A 415 -4.26 8.42 32.57
CA MET A 415 -4.85 7.44 31.67
C MET A 415 -5.76 8.13 30.64
N ASN A 416 -6.62 9.05 31.05
CA ASN A 416 -7.51 9.77 30.13
C ASN A 416 -6.70 10.65 29.15
N GLU A 417 -5.66 11.35 29.61
CA GLU A 417 -4.78 12.12 28.74
C GLU A 417 -4.09 11.23 27.69
N ALA A 418 -3.50 10.11 28.13
CA ALA A 418 -2.87 9.14 27.24
C ALA A 418 -3.85 8.55 26.22
N LEU A 419 -5.07 8.21 26.64
CA LEU A 419 -6.12 7.69 25.75
C LEU A 419 -6.52 8.70 24.68
N HIS A 420 -6.69 9.97 25.06
CA HIS A 420 -6.97 11.03 24.09
C HIS A 420 -5.82 11.24 23.11
N HIS A 421 -4.58 11.11 23.57
CA HIS A 421 -3.41 11.20 22.69
C HIS A 421 -3.32 10.02 21.71
N ILE A 422 -3.58 8.78 22.17
CA ILE A 422 -3.65 7.60 21.30
C ILE A 422 -4.76 7.78 20.24
N ALA A 423 -5.95 8.25 20.65
CA ALA A 423 -7.08 8.49 19.75
C ALA A 423 -6.82 9.61 18.72
N GLN A 424 -5.86 10.51 18.96
CA GLN A 424 -5.43 11.48 17.94
C GLN A 424 -4.60 10.85 16.82
N THR A 425 -3.88 9.77 17.13
CA THR A 425 -3.08 9.01 16.16
C THR A 425 -3.86 7.90 15.47
N ASP A 426 -4.91 7.37 16.12
CA ASP A 426 -5.81 6.35 15.57
C ASP A 426 -7.27 6.87 15.53
N PRO A 427 -7.73 7.37 14.37
CA PRO A 427 -9.10 7.85 14.21
C PRO A 427 -10.19 6.77 14.37
N THR A 428 -9.83 5.49 14.47
CA THR A 428 -10.77 4.38 14.70
C THR A 428 -10.95 4.02 16.17
N LEU A 429 -10.23 4.72 17.06
CA LEU A 429 -10.36 4.62 18.51
C LEU A 429 -11.15 5.82 19.06
N GLU A 430 -12.33 5.56 19.62
CA GLU A 430 -13.14 6.60 20.25
C GLU A 430 -13.03 6.54 21.78
N VAL A 431 -12.81 7.68 22.42
CA VAL A 431 -12.72 7.78 23.88
C VAL A 431 -13.75 8.80 24.37
N GLY A 432 -14.60 8.41 25.32
CA GLY A 432 -15.60 9.32 25.86
C GLY A 432 -16.13 8.91 27.23
N TYR A 433 -16.43 9.89 28.07
CA TYR A 433 -17.03 9.68 29.39
C TYR A 433 -18.56 9.56 29.28
N ARG A 434 -19.15 8.59 29.97
CA ARG A 434 -20.61 8.41 30.11
C ARG A 434 -21.03 8.88 31.49
N ALA A 435 -21.76 9.99 31.54
CA ALA A 435 -22.18 10.61 32.79
C ALA A 435 -23.14 9.73 33.60
N GLU A 436 -24.00 8.96 32.92
CA GLU A 436 -24.97 8.06 33.53
C GLU A 436 -24.30 6.88 34.22
N LEU A 437 -23.22 6.36 33.63
CA LEU A 437 -22.46 5.21 34.15
C LEU A 437 -21.30 5.64 35.06
N LYS A 438 -20.91 6.92 35.01
CA LYS A 438 -19.70 7.47 35.63
C LYS A 438 -18.43 6.72 35.23
N GLN A 439 -18.33 6.40 33.93
CA GLN A 439 -17.25 5.58 33.38
C GLN A 439 -16.70 6.20 32.09
N THR A 440 -15.38 6.10 31.90
CA THR A 440 -14.76 6.31 30.59
C THR A 440 -14.98 5.07 29.74
N ILE A 441 -15.52 5.25 28.55
CA ILE A 441 -15.76 4.20 27.57
C ILE A 441 -14.78 4.37 26.41
N ILE A 442 -14.15 3.27 26.02
CA ILE A 442 -13.36 3.16 24.79
C ILE A 442 -14.17 2.35 23.79
N SER A 443 -14.27 2.84 22.56
CA SER A 443 -14.81 2.11 21.41
C SER A 443 -13.70 1.80 20.42
N ALA A 444 -13.56 0.54 20.02
CA ALA A 444 -12.48 0.05 19.18
C ALA A 444 -13.01 -0.92 18.09
N GLN A 445 -12.11 -1.33 17.21
CA GLN A 445 -12.43 -2.19 16.06
C GLN A 445 -12.46 -3.69 16.41
N GLY A 446 -11.89 -4.08 17.55
CA GLY A 446 -11.95 -5.45 18.07
C GLY A 446 -10.94 -5.68 19.20
N GLU A 447 -10.82 -6.93 19.65
CA GLU A 447 -10.00 -7.24 20.83
C GLU A 447 -8.50 -6.99 20.62
N MET A 448 -7.95 -7.25 19.42
CA MET A 448 -6.54 -6.97 19.15
C MET A 448 -6.23 -5.47 19.14
N HIS A 449 -7.20 -4.65 18.70
CA HIS A 449 -7.08 -3.20 18.77
C HIS A 449 -7.07 -2.75 20.24
N LEU A 450 -7.98 -3.24 21.09
CA LEU A 450 -7.92 -2.94 22.52
C LEU A 450 -6.63 -3.43 23.18
N ALA A 451 -6.12 -4.60 22.79
CA ALA A 451 -4.86 -5.12 23.30
C ALA A 451 -3.68 -4.20 22.92
N ASN A 452 -3.68 -3.62 21.73
CA ASN A 452 -2.71 -2.61 21.31
C ASN A 452 -2.78 -1.37 22.22
N VAL A 453 -3.98 -0.80 22.43
CA VAL A 453 -4.18 0.36 23.31
C VAL A 453 -3.70 0.07 24.73
N ARG A 454 -4.03 -1.11 25.28
CA ARG A 454 -3.57 -1.54 26.60
C ARG A 454 -2.04 -1.64 26.67
N TRP A 455 -1.41 -2.18 25.63
CA TRP A 455 0.05 -2.28 25.57
C TRP A 455 0.68 -0.88 25.56
N LEU A 456 0.16 0.04 24.73
CA LEU A 456 0.63 1.43 24.66
C LEU A 456 0.56 2.12 26.02
N LEU A 457 -0.59 2.04 26.70
CA LEU A 457 -0.75 2.58 28.05
C LEU A 457 0.32 2.05 29.01
N SER A 458 0.51 0.71 29.05
CA SER A 458 1.44 0.07 29.99
C SER A 458 2.92 0.34 29.72
N LYS A 459 3.31 0.58 28.46
CA LYS A 459 4.71 0.72 28.06
C LYS A 459 5.15 2.17 27.88
N HIS A 460 4.28 3.01 27.33
CA HIS A 460 4.62 4.39 26.97
C HIS A 460 4.15 5.42 28.00
N TYR A 461 3.06 5.16 28.71
CA TYR A 461 2.47 6.14 29.65
C TYR A 461 2.61 5.75 31.13
N LYS A 462 2.94 4.48 31.41
CA LYS A 462 3.16 3.85 32.72
C LYS A 462 1.93 3.82 33.61
#